data_AF-A0A1J4Y2J8-F1
#
_entry.id   AF-A0A1J4Y2J8-F1
#
_cell.length_a   1.000
_cell.length_b   1.000
_cell.length_c   1.000
_cell.angle_alpha   90.00
_cell.angle_beta   90.00
_cell.angle_gamma   90.00
#
_symmetry.space_group_name_H-M   'P 1'
#
loop_
_entity.id
_entity.type
_entity.pdbx_description
1 polymer ?
#
loop_
_entity_poly.entity_id
_entity_poly.type
_entity_poly.pdbx_seq_one_letter_code
_entity_poly.pdbx_strand_id
1 'polypeptide(L)'
;MAEVVAKAGVKKEGGFLYFIDKNGNVARAKMQRGGGKTKGKSKTEVVAKVGVKKESGYLYFLDKNGNVARAKMVRGGKKKAKKKAAKKVVKKKVAKKAAKKPAKKKVAKKKKKR
;
A
#
# COMPACT_ATOMS: atom_id res chain seq x y z
N MET A 1 -7.39 -22.23 -10.14
CA MET A 1 -7.85 -21.51 -11.34
C MET A 1 -8.88 -20.45 -10.95
N ALA A 2 -9.38 -19.68 -11.93
CA ALA A 2 -10.60 -18.89 -11.81
C ALA A 2 -11.62 -19.42 -12.81
N GLU A 3 -12.89 -19.40 -12.45
CA GLU A 3 -14.01 -19.92 -13.25
C GLU A 3 -14.87 -18.76 -13.74
N VAL A 4 -15.25 -18.75 -15.01
CA VAL A 4 -16.23 -17.77 -15.52
C VAL A 4 -17.63 -18.21 -15.10
N VAL A 5 -18.31 -17.38 -14.31
CA VAL A 5 -19.65 -17.66 -13.76
C VAL A 5 -20.74 -17.09 -14.66
N ALA A 6 -20.49 -15.94 -15.29
CA ALA A 6 -21.43 -15.32 -16.22
C ALA A 6 -20.71 -14.50 -17.30
N LYS A 7 -21.16 -14.63 -18.55
CA LYS A 7 -20.76 -13.75 -19.64
C LYS A 7 -21.43 -12.39 -19.45
N ALA A 8 -20.65 -11.30 -19.51
CA ALA A 8 -21.17 -9.95 -19.31
C ALA A 8 -20.71 -8.94 -20.38
N GLY A 9 -19.69 -9.27 -21.19
CA GLY A 9 -19.28 -8.47 -22.36
C GLY A 9 -18.82 -7.04 -22.06
N VAL A 10 -18.50 -6.70 -20.81
CA VAL A 10 -18.28 -5.31 -20.38
C VAL A 10 -16.92 -4.80 -20.84
N LYS A 11 -16.94 -3.90 -21.83
CA LYS A 11 -15.77 -3.11 -22.25
C LYS A 11 -15.30 -2.22 -21.07
N LYS A 12 -13.99 -2.22 -20.81
CA LYS A 12 -13.36 -1.48 -19.71
C LYS A 12 -12.75 -0.17 -20.21
N GLU A 13 -13.28 0.95 -19.73
CA GLU A 13 -12.84 2.31 -20.08
C GLU A 13 -11.75 2.81 -19.11
N GLY A 14 -10.86 3.67 -19.62
CA GLY A 14 -9.83 4.32 -18.81
C GLY A 14 -10.43 5.26 -17.76
N GLY A 15 -9.92 5.20 -16.52
CA GLY A 15 -10.35 6.09 -15.44
C GLY A 15 -11.54 5.63 -14.61
N PHE A 16 -12.11 4.45 -14.90
CA PHE A 16 -13.18 3.83 -14.12
C PHE A 16 -12.74 2.55 -13.41
N LEU A 17 -13.17 2.39 -12.15
CA LEU A 17 -13.07 1.15 -11.41
C LEU A 17 -14.32 0.30 -11.70
N TYR A 18 -14.11 -0.88 -12.27
CA TYR A 18 -15.16 -1.87 -12.53
C TYR A 18 -15.20 -2.90 -11.40
N PHE A 19 -16.38 -3.12 -10.84
CA PHE A 19 -16.61 -4.07 -9.75
C PHE A 19 -17.99 -4.70 -9.86
N ILE A 20 -18.29 -5.66 -8.97
CA ILE A 20 -19.59 -6.34 -8.92
C ILE A 20 -20.32 -5.87 -7.67
N ASP A 21 -21.52 -5.33 -7.82
CA ASP A 21 -22.32 -4.71 -6.77
C ASP A 21 -22.88 -5.74 -5.73
N LYS A 22 -23.71 -5.31 -4.79
CA LYS A 22 -24.34 -6.22 -3.81
C LYS A 22 -25.34 -7.20 -4.46
N ASN A 23 -25.88 -6.86 -5.63
CA ASN A 23 -26.96 -7.56 -6.31
C ASN A 23 -26.43 -8.52 -7.40
N GLY A 24 -25.10 -8.60 -7.58
CA GLY A 24 -24.46 -9.48 -8.56
C GLY A 24 -24.31 -8.87 -9.96
N ASN A 25 -24.50 -7.56 -10.11
CA ASN A 25 -24.39 -6.83 -11.38
C ASN A 25 -23.01 -6.19 -11.54
N VAL A 26 -22.60 -5.91 -12.77
CA VAL A 26 -21.37 -5.16 -13.04
C VAL A 26 -21.65 -3.66 -12.96
N ALA A 27 -20.88 -2.96 -12.15
CA ALA A 27 -20.94 -1.50 -12.01
C ALA A 27 -19.57 -0.84 -12.22
N ARG A 28 -19.59 0.42 -12.65
CA ARG A 28 -18.41 1.30 -12.75
C ARG A 28 -18.54 2.49 -11.80
N ALA A 29 -17.41 2.97 -11.27
CA ALA A 29 -17.31 4.24 -10.57
C ALA A 29 -16.01 4.97 -10.97
N LYS A 30 -16.03 6.30 -11.01
CA LYS A 30 -14.87 7.11 -11.42
C LYS A 30 -13.72 6.96 -10.42
N MET A 31 -12.52 6.64 -10.89
CA MET A 31 -11.34 6.46 -10.04
C MET A 31 -10.84 7.80 -9.48
N GLN A 32 -10.76 7.90 -8.15
CA GLN A 32 -9.92 8.90 -7.49
C GLN A 32 -8.44 8.48 -7.59
N ARG A 33 -7.61 9.32 -8.23
CA ARG A 33 -6.15 9.20 -8.20
C ARG A 33 -5.59 10.13 -7.11
N GLY A 34 -4.49 9.72 -6.45
CA GLY A 34 -3.70 10.63 -5.61
C GLY A 34 -4.17 10.86 -4.17
N GLY A 35 -4.73 9.85 -3.47
CA GLY A 35 -4.88 9.86 -2.01
C GLY A 35 -5.90 10.83 -1.39
N GLY A 36 -6.46 11.76 -2.17
CA GLY A 36 -7.43 12.75 -1.72
C GLY A 36 -8.73 12.12 -1.19
N LYS A 37 -9.03 12.37 0.09
CA LYS A 37 -10.31 12.06 0.73
C LYS A 37 -11.43 12.96 0.18
N THR A 38 -11.96 12.66 -1.01
CA THR A 38 -13.14 13.40 -1.52
C THR A 38 -14.33 13.13 -0.61
N LYS A 39 -14.95 14.19 -0.08
CA LYS A 39 -16.21 14.10 0.68
C LYS A 39 -17.36 13.75 -0.27
N GLY A 40 -17.57 12.47 -0.56
CA GLY A 40 -18.70 12.02 -1.37
C GLY A 40 -18.64 10.54 -1.73
N LYS A 41 -19.81 9.90 -1.85
CA LYS A 41 -19.95 8.61 -2.51
C LYS A 41 -19.73 8.84 -4.01
N SER A 42 -18.70 8.24 -4.60
CA SER A 42 -18.49 8.33 -6.04
C SER A 42 -19.68 7.70 -6.79
N LYS A 43 -20.26 8.45 -7.74
CA LYS A 43 -21.43 8.01 -8.50
C LYS A 43 -21.11 6.65 -9.14
N THR A 44 -21.92 5.66 -8.80
CA THR A 44 -21.79 4.28 -9.27
C THR A 44 -22.87 4.04 -10.31
N GLU A 45 -22.48 3.52 -11.48
CA GLU A 45 -23.36 3.26 -12.61
C GLU A 45 -23.34 1.77 -12.93
N VAL A 46 -24.51 1.14 -12.99
CA VAL A 46 -24.62 -0.28 -13.39
C VAL A 46 -24.47 -0.36 -14.91
N VAL A 47 -23.47 -1.12 -15.37
CA VAL A 47 -23.11 -1.27 -16.79
C VAL A 47 -23.73 -2.52 -17.39
N ALA A 48 -23.85 -3.61 -16.61
CA ALA A 48 -24.54 -4.83 -17.03
C ALA A 48 -25.31 -5.43 -15.84
N LYS A 49 -26.58 -5.74 -16.05
CA LYS A 49 -27.39 -6.53 -15.10
C LYS A 49 -27.07 -8.01 -15.33
N VAL A 50 -26.56 -8.70 -14.31
CA VAL A 50 -26.04 -10.08 -14.43
C VAL A 50 -26.53 -10.99 -13.28
N GLY A 51 -26.95 -10.43 -12.14
CA GLY A 51 -27.61 -11.20 -11.06
C GLY A 51 -26.75 -12.29 -10.41
N VAL A 52 -25.41 -12.20 -10.49
CA VAL A 52 -24.50 -13.25 -10.00
C VAL A 52 -24.55 -13.38 -8.47
N LYS A 53 -25.15 -14.47 -7.99
CA LYS A 53 -25.14 -14.84 -6.57
C LYS A 53 -23.70 -15.02 -6.07
N LYS A 54 -23.39 -14.39 -4.94
CA LYS A 54 -22.05 -14.38 -4.33
C LYS A 54 -21.94 -15.42 -3.22
N GLU A 55 -21.17 -16.47 -3.48
CA GLU A 55 -20.86 -17.54 -2.53
C GLU A 55 -19.79 -17.08 -1.52
N SER A 56 -19.88 -17.61 -0.29
CA SER A 56 -18.88 -17.34 0.73
C SER A 56 -17.56 -18.04 0.41
N GLY A 57 -16.43 -17.37 0.71
CA GLY A 57 -15.09 -17.92 0.43
C GLY A 57 -14.60 -17.76 -1.00
N TYR A 58 -15.35 -17.11 -1.89
CA TYR A 58 -14.90 -16.75 -3.24
C TYR A 58 -14.69 -15.24 -3.40
N LEU A 59 -13.74 -14.87 -4.26
CA LEU A 59 -13.56 -13.52 -4.79
C LEU A 59 -14.17 -13.45 -6.19
N TYR A 60 -15.07 -12.49 -6.41
CA TYR A 60 -15.70 -12.24 -7.70
C TYR A 60 -15.10 -10.98 -8.33
N PHE A 61 -14.75 -11.05 -9.62
CA PHE A 61 -14.09 -9.98 -10.36
C PHE A 61 -14.44 -10.03 -11.87
N LEU A 62 -14.04 -9.01 -12.63
CA LEU A 62 -14.14 -9.04 -14.09
C LEU A 62 -12.82 -9.41 -14.75
N ASP A 63 -12.86 -10.42 -15.62
CA ASP A 63 -11.72 -10.91 -16.41
C ASP A 63 -11.22 -9.90 -17.47
N LYS A 64 -10.27 -10.31 -18.34
CA LYS A 64 -9.80 -9.46 -19.45
C LYS A 64 -10.85 -9.24 -20.54
N ASN A 65 -11.82 -10.15 -20.66
CA ASN A 65 -12.79 -10.22 -21.75
C ASN A 65 -14.13 -9.54 -21.38
N GLY A 66 -14.26 -9.00 -20.16
CA GLY A 66 -15.45 -8.31 -19.68
C GLY A 66 -16.50 -9.21 -19.01
N ASN A 67 -16.14 -10.45 -18.62
CA ASN A 67 -17.03 -11.42 -17.99
C ASN A 67 -16.82 -11.50 -16.48
N VAL A 68 -17.83 -11.98 -15.75
CA VAL A 68 -17.74 -12.20 -14.30
C VAL A 68 -17.12 -13.57 -14.01
N ALA A 69 -16.00 -13.57 -13.28
CA ALA A 69 -15.31 -14.77 -12.84
C ALA A 69 -15.23 -14.85 -11.30
N ARG A 70 -15.19 -16.09 -10.76
CA ARG A 70 -14.93 -16.40 -9.35
C ARG A 70 -13.57 -17.08 -9.18
N ALA A 71 -12.90 -16.83 -8.06
CA ALA A 71 -11.72 -17.58 -7.63
C ALA A 71 -11.76 -17.83 -6.11
N LYS A 72 -11.31 -19.00 -5.66
CA LYS A 72 -11.31 -19.37 -4.24
C LYS A 72 -10.38 -18.45 -3.44
N MET A 73 -10.90 -17.80 -2.42
CA MET A 73 -10.21 -16.74 -1.67
C MET A 73 -9.20 -17.35 -0.69
N VAL A 74 -7.90 -17.15 -0.96
CA VAL A 74 -6.81 -17.59 -0.07
C VAL A 74 -6.73 -16.66 1.15
N ARG A 75 -7.59 -16.91 2.14
CA ARG A 75 -7.64 -16.17 3.41
C ARG A 75 -6.43 -16.54 4.28
N GLY A 76 -5.42 -15.66 4.27
CA GLY A 76 -4.21 -15.81 5.06
C GLY A 76 -3.15 -16.67 4.36
N GLY A 77 -2.35 -16.04 3.48
CA GLY A 77 -1.09 -16.64 3.09
C GLY A 77 -0.18 -16.83 4.32
N LYS A 78 0.55 -17.96 4.40
CA LYS A 78 1.60 -18.16 5.41
C LYS A 78 2.47 -16.90 5.44
N LYS A 79 2.57 -16.23 6.59
CA LYS A 79 3.42 -15.03 6.75
C LYS A 79 4.85 -15.40 6.35
N LYS A 80 5.28 -15.05 5.12
CA LYS A 80 6.70 -15.07 4.77
C LYS A 80 7.37 -14.18 5.80
N ALA A 81 8.13 -14.78 6.72
CA ALA A 81 8.71 -14.06 7.84
C ALA A 81 9.50 -12.88 7.27
N LYS A 82 9.16 -11.65 7.67
CA LYS A 82 9.94 -10.47 7.27
C LYS A 82 11.36 -10.71 7.78
N LYS A 83 12.26 -11.14 6.89
CA LYS A 83 13.69 -11.37 7.19
C LYS A 83 14.21 -10.04 7.70
N LYS A 84 14.32 -9.91 9.04
CA LYS A 84 14.62 -8.63 9.69
C LYS A 84 15.91 -8.13 9.06
N ALA A 85 15.85 -7.00 8.36
CA ALA A 85 17.03 -6.35 7.84
C ALA A 85 17.92 -6.04 9.05
N ALA A 86 19.01 -6.78 9.19
CA ALA A 86 19.89 -6.66 10.35
C ALA A 86 20.49 -5.25 10.31
N LYS A 87 20.03 -4.37 11.21
CA LYS A 87 20.68 -3.06 11.41
C LYS A 87 22.14 -3.36 11.72
N LYS A 88 23.04 -3.03 10.78
CA LYS A 88 24.48 -3.21 10.93
C LYS A 88 24.98 -2.18 11.94
N VAL A 89 24.81 -2.49 13.23
CA VAL A 89 25.24 -1.62 14.33
C VAL A 89 26.76 -1.55 14.30
N VAL A 90 27.28 -0.52 13.65
CA VAL A 90 28.72 -0.23 13.61
C VAL A 90 29.14 0.16 15.03
N LYS A 91 29.64 -0.81 15.78
CA LYS A 91 30.27 -0.60 17.08
C LYS A 91 31.55 0.23 16.88
N LYS A 92 31.43 1.56 16.89
CA LYS A 92 32.58 2.48 16.98
C LYS A 92 33.21 2.32 18.37
N LYS A 93 34.03 1.27 18.55
CA LYS A 93 34.78 1.00 19.77
C LYS A 93 35.60 2.24 20.13
N VAL A 94 35.41 2.75 21.34
CA VAL A 94 36.28 3.77 21.92
C VAL A 94 37.62 3.10 22.25
N ALA A 95 38.72 3.62 21.69
CA ALA A 95 40.08 3.22 22.05
C ALA A 95 40.74 4.37 22.84
N LYS A 96 41.01 4.14 24.13
CA LYS A 96 41.81 5.04 24.99
C LYS A 96 43.26 4.56 25.07
N LYS A 97 44.22 5.32 24.52
CA LYS A 97 45.64 5.43 24.93
C LYS A 97 46.37 6.40 23.98
N ALA A 98 47.39 7.17 24.37
CA ALA A 98 47.71 7.80 25.66
C ALA A 98 48.79 8.89 25.46
N ALA A 99 48.80 9.88 26.38
CA ALA A 99 49.93 10.71 26.80
C ALA A 99 50.95 11.29 25.78
N LYS A 100 50.96 12.64 25.68
CA LYS A 100 52.15 13.46 26.03
C LYS A 100 51.76 14.89 26.42
N LYS A 101 52.45 15.45 27.42
CA LYS A 101 52.50 16.85 27.92
C LYS A 101 54.00 17.25 27.90
N PRO A 102 54.46 18.53 28.01
CA PRO A 102 53.87 19.60 28.85
C PRO A 102 54.05 21.10 28.38
N ALA A 103 53.62 22.02 29.27
CA ALA A 103 54.26 23.33 29.63
C ALA A 103 54.05 24.67 28.85
N LYS A 104 53.37 25.61 29.55
CA LYS A 104 53.76 27.02 29.89
C LYS A 104 53.82 28.18 28.85
N LYS A 105 52.81 29.08 28.91
CA LYS A 105 52.86 30.58 29.01
C LYS A 105 51.41 31.09 29.32
N LYS A 106 51.02 32.01 30.23
CA LYS A 106 51.47 33.37 30.68
C LYS A 106 51.47 34.39 29.52
N VAL A 107 50.79 35.56 29.49
CA VAL A 107 50.02 36.46 30.42
C VAL A 107 48.84 37.08 29.58
N ALA A 108 47.74 37.77 29.97
CA ALA A 108 47.21 38.58 31.12
C ALA A 108 45.72 38.22 31.43
N LYS A 109 44.88 38.80 32.33
CA LYS A 109 44.79 39.99 33.23
C LYS A 109 44.08 41.29 32.69
N LYS A 110 42.89 41.60 33.27
CA LYS A 110 42.26 42.94 33.56
C LYS A 110 41.21 43.63 32.62
N LYS A 111 39.93 43.29 32.82
CA LYS A 111 38.75 44.15 33.20
C LYS A 111 38.73 45.67 32.84
N LYS A 112 37.65 46.13 32.15
CA LYS A 112 36.71 47.27 32.49
C LYS A 112 36.31 48.22 31.32
N LYS A 113 35.03 48.65 31.32
CA LYS A 113 34.39 49.71 30.50
C LYS A 113 34.27 49.38 28.99
N ARG A 114 33.34 49.98 28.25
CA ARG A 114 32.36 51.02 28.63
C ARG A 114 31.06 50.43 29.16
#